data_AF-A0A0F6RFV2-F1
#
_entry.id   AF-A0A0F6RFV2-F1
#
_cell.length_a   1.000
_cell.length_b   1.000
_cell.length_c   1.000
_cell.angle_alpha   90.00
_cell.angle_beta   90.00
_cell.angle_gamma   90.00
#
_symmetry.space_group_name_H-M   'P 1'
#
loop_
_entity.id
_entity.type
_entity.pdbx_description
1 polymer ?
#
loop_
_entity_poly.entity_id
_entity_poly.type
_entity_poly.pdbx_seq_one_letter_code
_entity_poly.pdbx_strand_id
1 'polypeptide(L)'
;MTIETGSPEVAISRPFRRLKVSYVRKRHEDPKTGNTRRYSRHASLTINGDWLEQAGFPTGTIVNVAVMQGKLVIEQVREEQAG
;
A
#
# COMPACT_ATOMS: atom_id res chain seq x y z
N MET A 1 17.20 -18.20 35.34
CA MET A 1 17.50 -18.11 33.90
C MET A 1 16.19 -17.75 33.23
N THR A 2 15.94 -16.45 33.09
CA THR A 2 14.66 -15.94 32.58
C THR A 2 14.70 -16.10 31.07
N ILE A 3 13.87 -16.99 30.53
CA ILE A 3 13.68 -17.12 29.09
C ILE A 3 12.93 -15.87 28.64
N GLU A 4 13.64 -14.99 27.92
CA GLU A 4 13.01 -13.91 27.20
C GLU A 4 12.12 -14.55 26.14
N THR A 5 10.82 -14.52 26.39
CA THR A 5 9.80 -14.93 25.43
C THR A 5 9.93 -14.03 24.22
N GLY A 6 10.69 -14.48 23.23
CA GLY A 6 10.77 -13.86 21.92
C GLY A 6 9.36 -13.65 21.40
N SER A 7 9.05 -12.38 21.12
CA SER A 7 7.79 -11.96 20.51
C SER A 7 7.42 -12.92 19.39
N PRO A 8 6.18 -13.44 19.32
CA PRO A 8 5.80 -14.40 18.31
C PRO A 8 6.07 -13.77 16.95
N GLU A 9 7.02 -14.36 16.21
CA GLU A 9 7.20 -14.10 14.79
C GLU A 9 5.83 -14.33 14.15
N VAL A 10 5.15 -13.24 13.78
CA VAL A 10 3.76 -13.30 13.31
C VAL A 10 3.77 -14.07 12.00
N ALA A 11 3.48 -15.36 12.09
CA ALA A 11 3.51 -16.25 10.95
C ALA A 11 2.49 -15.77 9.91
N ILE A 12 2.99 -15.33 8.75
CA ILE A 12 2.16 -14.83 7.65
C ILE A 12 1.37 -16.02 7.09
N SER A 13 0.13 -16.18 7.52
CA SER A 13 -0.73 -17.34 7.21
C SER A 13 -1.03 -17.52 5.71
N ARG A 14 -0.94 -16.44 4.91
CA ARG A 14 -1.13 -16.46 3.46
C ARG A 14 -0.21 -15.44 2.78
N PRO A 15 0.96 -15.87 2.28
CA PRO A 15 1.95 -14.95 1.71
C PRO A 15 1.53 -14.38 0.35
N PHE A 16 0.63 -15.06 -0.38
CA PHE A 16 0.18 -14.62 -1.71
C PHE A 16 -1.28 -14.22 -1.71
N ARG A 17 -1.56 -13.03 -2.27
CA ARG A 17 -2.91 -12.50 -2.47
C ARG A 17 -3.08 -12.05 -3.91
N ARG A 18 -4.16 -12.50 -4.55
CA ARG A 18 -4.51 -12.08 -5.91
C ARG A 18 -5.41 -10.87 -5.85
N LEU A 19 -4.91 -9.74 -6.33
CA LEU A 19 -5.66 -8.48 -6.40
C LEU A 19 -5.93 -8.13 -7.87
N LYS A 20 -7.02 -7.41 -8.11
CA LYS A 20 -7.38 -6.90 -9.44
C LYS A 20 -7.13 -5.41 -9.49
N VAL A 21 -6.40 -4.97 -10.52
CA VAL A 21 -6.26 -3.55 -10.83
C VAL A 21 -7.63 -3.00 -11.22
N SER A 22 -8.07 -2.00 -10.48
CA SER A 22 -9.30 -1.25 -10.71
C SER A 22 -8.98 0.11 -11.33
N TYR A 23 -9.91 1.05 -11.26
CA TYR A 23 -9.66 2.43 -11.69
C TYR A 23 -10.34 3.43 -10.76
N VAL A 24 -9.75 4.62 -10.67
CA VAL A 24 -10.38 5.81 -10.07
C VAL A 24 -10.84 6.72 -11.19
N ARG A 25 -12.07 7.24 -11.05
CA ARG A 25 -12.63 8.25 -11.96
C ARG A 25 -12.33 9.65 -11.43
N LYS A 26 -11.84 10.53 -12.29
CA LYS A 26 -11.71 11.96 -12.00
C LYS A 26 -12.67 12.74 -12.88
N ARG A 27 -13.57 13.50 -12.27
CA ARG A 27 -14.47 14.42 -12.96
C ARG A 27 -13.69 15.69 -13.29
N HIS A 28 -13.76 16.13 -14.55
CA HIS A 28 -13.22 17.42 -14.99
C HIS A 28 -14.40 18.35 -15.19
N GLU A 29 -14.43 19.40 -14.37
CA GLU A 29 -15.49 20.39 -14.36
C GLU A 29 -15.00 21.67 -15.00
N ASP A 30 -15.91 22.36 -15.67
CA ASP A 30 -15.69 23.73 -16.08
C ASP A 30 -15.69 24.64 -14.84
N PRO A 31 -14.59 25.34 -14.53
CA PRO A 31 -14.54 26.18 -13.33
C PRO A 31 -15.57 27.32 -13.34
N LYS A 32 -16.02 27.76 -14.53
CA LYS A 32 -16.97 28.88 -14.65
C LYS A 32 -18.42 28.45 -14.58
N THR A 33 -18.74 27.24 -15.04
CA THR A 33 -20.14 26.78 -15.17
C THR A 33 -20.47 25.57 -14.27
N GLY A 34 -19.47 24.93 -13.65
CA GLY A 34 -19.65 23.72 -12.84
C GLY A 34 -20.03 22.48 -13.67
N ASN A 35 -20.14 22.62 -14.99
CA ASN A 35 -20.59 21.56 -15.87
C ASN A 35 -19.50 20.52 -16.09
N THR A 36 -19.91 19.24 -16.16
CA THR A 36 -19.00 18.15 -16.47
C THR A 36 -18.52 18.27 -17.91
N ARG A 37 -17.21 18.43 -18.11
CA ARG A 37 -16.62 18.39 -19.45
C ARG A 37 -16.28 16.96 -19.86
N ARG A 38 -15.66 16.20 -18.96
CA ARG A 38 -15.27 14.80 -19.19
C ARG A 38 -14.95 14.08 -17.90
N TYR A 39 -14.83 12.76 -18.00
CA TYR A 39 -14.25 11.91 -16.98
C TYR A 39 -12.93 11.32 -17.47
N SER A 40 -11.91 11.28 -16.63
CA SER A 40 -10.72 10.46 -16.86
C SER A 40 -10.71 9.25 -15.93
N ARG A 41 -10.04 8.18 -16.37
CA ARG A 41 -9.82 6.97 -15.57
C ARG A 41 -8.32 6.81 -15.34
N HIS A 42 -7.95 6.48 -14.12
CA HIS A 42 -6.57 6.20 -13.72
C HIS A 42 -6.53 4.81 -13.11
N ALA A 43 -5.54 4.00 -13.48
CA ALA A 43 -5.38 2.67 -12.89
C ALA A 43 -5.17 2.80 -11.37
N SER A 44 -5.78 1.88 -10.61
CA SER A 44 -5.71 1.88 -9.15
C SER A 44 -5.56 0.47 -8.64
N LEU A 45 -4.73 0.30 -7.61
CA LEU A 45 -4.57 -0.94 -6.89
C LEU A 45 -4.87 -0.68 -5.42
N THR A 46 -5.84 -1.41 -4.88
CA THR A 46 -6.22 -1.31 -3.47
C THR A 46 -5.68 -2.53 -2.74
N ILE A 47 -4.87 -2.30 -1.72
CA ILE A 47 -4.29 -3.31 -0.84
C ILE A 47 -4.81 -2.98 0.56
N ASN A 48 -5.63 -3.85 1.15
CA ASN A 48 -6.28 -3.61 2.44
C ASN A 48 -6.42 -4.87 3.30
N GLY A 49 -6.58 -4.68 4.61
CA GLY A 49 -6.87 -5.71 5.62
C GLY A 49 -5.74 -5.94 6.62
N ASP A 50 -6.08 -6.59 7.74
CA ASP A 50 -5.21 -6.82 8.91
C ASP A 50 -3.89 -7.54 8.58
N TRP A 51 -3.86 -8.25 7.46
CA TRP A 51 -2.66 -8.93 6.99
C TRP A 51 -1.54 -7.98 6.59
N LEU A 52 -1.84 -6.72 6.27
CA LEU A 52 -0.81 -5.70 6.03
C LEU A 52 -0.03 -5.42 7.31
N GLU A 53 -0.74 -5.27 8.45
CA GLU A 53 -0.09 -5.09 9.75
C GLU A 53 0.74 -6.33 10.13
N GLN A 54 0.19 -7.53 9.89
CA GLN A 54 0.92 -8.80 10.08
C GLN A 54 2.16 -8.92 9.17
N ALA A 55 2.13 -8.31 7.99
CA ALA A 55 3.26 -8.25 7.06
C ALA A 55 4.25 -7.13 7.39
N GLY A 56 4.06 -6.43 8.51
CA GLY A 56 4.93 -5.34 8.95
C GLY A 56 4.60 -4.00 8.30
N PHE A 57 3.38 -3.76 7.83
CA PHE A 57 2.95 -2.45 7.32
C PHE A 57 1.84 -1.84 8.20
N PRO A 58 2.13 -1.51 9.48
CA PRO A 58 1.14 -0.86 10.34
C PRO A 58 0.76 0.54 9.82
N THR A 59 -0.39 1.04 10.25
CA THR A 59 -0.86 2.38 9.91
C THR A 59 0.18 3.45 10.25
N GLY A 60 0.45 4.36 9.30
CA GLY A 60 1.46 5.43 9.45
C GLY A 60 2.88 5.05 9.03
N THR A 61 3.11 3.80 8.60
CA THR A 61 4.41 3.36 8.09
C THR A 61 4.77 4.06 6.77
N ILE A 62 5.97 4.62 6.70
CA ILE A 62 6.54 5.14 5.46
C ILE A 62 7.10 3.98 4.63
N VAL A 63 6.74 3.93 3.35
CA VAL A 63 7.16 2.86 2.43
C VAL A 63 7.80 3.42 1.17
N ASN A 64 8.77 2.67 0.64
CA ASN A 64 9.31 2.86 -0.70
C ASN A 64 8.59 1.94 -1.68
N VAL A 65 8.34 2.44 -2.90
CA VAL A 65 7.74 1.67 -3.98
C VAL A 65 8.66 1.69 -5.19
N ALA A 66 9.35 0.58 -5.44
CA ALA A 66 10.14 0.41 -6.65
C ALA A 66 9.23 -0.04 -7.80
N VAL A 67 9.34 0.63 -8.95
CA VAL A 67 8.50 0.41 -10.13
C VAL A 67 9.32 -0.21 -11.25
N MET A 68 8.87 -1.36 -11.73
CA MET A 68 9.47 -2.10 -12.84
C MET A 68 8.38 -2.54 -13.83
N GLN A 69 8.76 -2.96 -15.04
CA GLN A 69 7.80 -3.47 -16.01
C GLN A 69 7.09 -4.72 -15.46
N GLY A 70 5.78 -4.61 -15.21
CA GLY A 70 4.94 -5.70 -14.69
C GLY A 70 5.12 -6.03 -13.21
N LYS A 71 5.91 -5.25 -12.45
CA LYS A 71 6.22 -5.54 -11.05
C LYS A 71 6.32 -4.26 -10.21
N LEU A 72 5.73 -4.32 -9.02
CA LEU A 72 5.91 -3.33 -7.95
C LEU A 72 6.51 -4.04 -6.75
N VAL A 73 7.52 -3.44 -6.14
CA VAL A 73 8.09 -3.90 -4.86
C VAL A 73 7.83 -2.82 -3.83
N ILE A 74 7.20 -3.18 -2.72
CA ILE A 74 6.86 -2.28 -1.62
C ILE A 74 7.65 -2.71 -0.40
N GLU A 75 8.44 -1.80 0.16
CA GLU A 75 9.32 -2.06 1.30
C GLU A 75 9.18 -0.94 2.32
N GLN A 76 9.30 -1.25 3.61
CA GLN A 76 9.35 -0.22 4.63
C GLN A 76 10.62 0.62 4.49
N VAL A 77 10.52 1.91 4.76
CA VAL A 77 11.72 2.73 4.98
C VAL A 77 12.28 2.36 6.35
N ARG A 78 13.50 1.83 6.38
CA ARG A 78 14.27 1.75 7.62
C ARG A 78 14.83 3.15 7.86
N GLU A 79 14.40 3.80 8.94
CA GLU A 79 15.20 4.90 9.46
C GLU A 79 16.53 4.31 9.89
N GLU A 80 17.59 4.59 9.12
CA GLU A 80 18.95 4.44 9.64
C GLU A 80 19.00 5.29 10.91
N GLN A 81 19.19 4.63 12.04
CA GLN A 81 19.57 5.29 13.28
C GLN A 81 20.82 6.11 12.96
N ALA A 82 20.63 7.41 12.74
CA ALA A 82 21.71 8.36 12.64
C ALA A 82 22.47 8.28 13.97
N GLY A 83 23.66 7.68 13.91
CA GLY A 83 24.62 7.65 15.01
C GLY A 83 25.19 9.01 15.32
#